data_AF-A0A1W6BXX5-F1
#
_entry.id   AF-A0A1W6BXX5-F1
#
_cell.length_a   1.000
_cell.length_b   1.000
_cell.length_c   1.000
_cell.angle_alpha   90.00
_cell.angle_beta   90.00
_cell.angle_gamma   90.00
#
_symmetry.space_group_name_H-M   'P 1'
#
loop_
_entity.id
_entity.type
_entity.pdbx_description
1 polymer ?
#
loop_
_entity_poly.entity_id
_entity_poly.type
_entity_poly.pdbx_seq_one_letter_code
_entity_poly.pdbx_strand_id
1 'polypeptide(L)' 'MYEKKDLRVLKILQKAREFGDEDLLNEDLLTQLINTQLCKLSLEEREEVVLILNSLIATKDKALLSNK' A
#
# COMPACT_ATOMS: atom_id res chain seq x y z
N MET A 1 24.87 17.93 9.82
CA MET A 1 23.59 18.57 9.46
C MET A 1 22.56 17.45 9.44
N TYR A 2 21.62 17.39 10.38
CA TYR A 2 20.64 16.30 10.41
C TYR A 2 19.59 16.54 9.33
N GLU A 3 19.53 15.65 8.33
CA GLU A 3 18.43 15.66 7.37
C GLU A 3 17.11 15.42 8.10
N LYS A 4 16.17 16.32 7.88
CA LYS A 4 14.84 16.22 8.48
C LYS A 4 14.04 15.19 7.68
N LYS A 5 14.02 13.95 8.19
CA LYS A 5 13.30 12.84 7.54
C LYS A 5 11.81 12.84 7.89
N ASP A 6 10.96 12.43 6.94
CA ASP A 6 9.52 12.29 7.14
C ASP A 6 9.21 11.03 7.96
N LEU A 7 8.58 11.21 9.12
CA LEU A 7 8.23 10.11 10.02
C LEU A 7 7.30 9.07 9.36
N ARG A 8 6.46 9.48 8.40
CA ARG A 8 5.55 8.59 7.67
C ARG A 8 6.34 7.63 6.79
N VAL A 9 7.34 8.14 6.05
CA VAL A 9 8.24 7.34 5.22
C VAL A 9 8.98 6.31 6.07
N LEU A 10 9.54 6.74 7.20
CA LEU A 10 10.28 5.85 8.11
C LEU A 10 9.42 4.70 8.66
N LYS A 11 8.15 4.98 8.99
CA LYS A 11 7.20 3.95 9.45
C LYS A 11 6.86 2.93 8.37
N ILE A 12 6.69 3.37 7.12
CA ILE A 12 6.44 2.46 6.00
C ILE A 12 7.68 1.59 5.74
N LEU A 13 8.88 2.18 5.70
CA LEU A 13 10.14 1.45 5.56
C LEU A 13 10.34 0.39 6.67
N GLN A 14 9.92 0.70 7.89
CA GLN A 14 9.98 -0.26 8.99
C GLN A 14 9.03 -1.43 8.73
N LYS A 15 7.78 -1.17 8.32
CA LYS A 15 6.80 -2.22 8.02
C LYS A 15 7.19 -3.05 6.81
N ALA A 16 7.67 -2.43 5.74
CA ALA A 16 8.19 -3.12 4.57
C ALA A 16 9.26 -4.16 4.94
N ARG A 17 10.19 -3.79 5.84
CA ARG A 17 11.18 -4.74 6.40
C ARG A 17 10.55 -5.88 7.20
N GLU A 18 9.53 -5.59 8.01
CA GLU A 18 8.82 -6.61 8.80
C GLU A 18 8.09 -7.62 7.91
N PHE A 19 7.60 -7.20 6.74
CA PHE A 19 6.85 -8.04 5.80
C PHE A 19 7.67 -8.60 4.64
N GLY A 20 8.96 -8.23 4.52
CA GLY A 20 9.81 -8.64 3.40
C GLY A 20 9.40 -8.02 2.05
N ASP A 21 8.79 -6.84 2.08
CA ASP A 21 8.36 -6.10 0.89
C ASP A 21 9.52 -5.20 0.41
N GLU A 22 10.27 -5.66 -0.59
CA GLU A 22 11.45 -4.97 -1.11
C GLU A 22 11.10 -3.71 -1.93
N ASP A 23 9.92 -3.68 -2.56
CA ASP A 23 9.47 -2.55 -3.38
C ASP A 23 9.28 -1.29 -2.52
N LEU A 24 8.79 -1.47 -1.29
CA LEU A 24 8.59 -0.40 -0.32
C LEU A 24 9.84 -0.08 0.53
N LEU A 25 11.03 -0.59 0.20
CA LEU A 25 12.30 -0.22 0.87
C LEU A 25 12.97 1.03 0.29
N ASN A 26 12.43 1.59 -0.79
CA ASN A 26 12.97 2.78 -1.43
C ASN A 26 12.43 4.07 -0.78
N GLU A 27 13.30 4.76 -0.02
CA GLU A 27 12.95 5.99 0.71
C GLU A 27 12.53 7.14 -0.23
N ASP A 28 13.16 7.27 -1.40
CA ASP A 28 12.85 8.32 -2.39
C ASP A 28 11.48 8.08 -3.01
N LEU A 29 11.18 6.83 -3.40
CA LEU A 29 9.89 6.43 -3.93
C LEU A 29 8.77 6.70 -2.92
N LEU A 30 8.95 6.28 -1.67
CA LEU A 30 7.98 6.52 -0.60
C LEU A 30 7.76 8.01 -0.35
N THR A 31 8.84 8.79 -0.39
CA THR A 31 8.75 10.25 -0.23
C THR A 31 7.93 10.87 -1.35
N GLN A 32 8.11 10.43 -2.60
CA GLN A 32 7.30 10.88 -3.73
C GLN A 32 5.84 10.47 -3.56
N LEU A 33 5.57 9.19 -3.27
CA LEU A 33 4.20 8.67 -3.10
C LEU A 33 3.43 9.40 -2.00
N ILE A 34 4.05 9.62 -0.85
CA ILE A 34 3.40 10.27 0.29
C ILE A 34 3.09 11.75 0.01
N ASN A 35 3.92 12.43 -0.79
CA ASN A 35 3.75 13.84 -1.12
C ASN A 35 3.00 14.06 -2.43
N THR A 36 2.65 13.00 -3.14
CA THR A 36 1.85 13.09 -4.37
C THR A 36 0.43 13.54 -4.04
N GLN A 37 -0.09 14.51 -4.78
CA GLN A 37 -1.49 14.88 -4.68
C GLN A 37 -2.35 13.76 -5.27
N LEU A 38 -3.11 13.09 -4.41
CA LEU A 38 -4.06 12.08 -4.86
C LEU A 38 -5.22 12.77 -5.58
N CYS A 39 -5.34 12.50 -6.87
CA CYS A 39 -6.53 12.86 -7.63
C CYS A 39 -7.72 12.02 -7.15
N LYS A 40 -8.91 12.62 -7.17
CA LYS A 40 -10.13 11.87 -6.91
C LYS A 40 -10.33 10.89 -8.06
N LEU A 41 -10.55 9.62 -7.73
CA LEU A 41 -10.94 8.61 -8.72
C LEU A 41 -12.22 9.05 -9.42
N SER A 42 -12.26 8.85 -10.73
CA SER A 42 -13.49 8.89 -11.52
C SER A 42 -14.47 7.82 -11.02
N LEU A 43 -15.71 7.89 -11.50
CA LEU A 43 -16.75 6.95 -11.08
C LEU A 43 -16.42 5.53 -11.56
N GLU A 44 -15.89 5.43 -12.78
CA GLU A 44 -15.43 4.21 -13.42
C GLU A 44 -14.23 3.60 -12.68
N GLU A 45 -13.17 4.39 -12.41
CA GLU A 45 -12.00 3.91 -11.67
C GLU A 45 -12.38 3.47 -10.25
N ARG A 46 -13.34 4.14 -9.62
CA ARG A 46 -13.83 3.74 -8.31
C ARG A 46 -14.52 2.38 -8.36
N GLU A 47 -15.36 2.13 -9.36
CA GLU A 47 -16.03 0.84 -9.53
C GLU A 47 -15.02 -0.30 -9.77
N GLU A 48 -13.98 -0.05 -10.58
CA GLU A 48 -12.89 -1.00 -10.81
C GLU A 48 -12.11 -1.31 -9.53
N VAL A 49 -11.73 -0.30 -8.76
CA VAL A 49 -11.03 -0.48 -7.48
C VAL A 49 -11.90 -1.27 -6.50
N VAL A 50 -13.20 -0.99 -6.43
CA VAL A 50 -14.15 -1.74 -5.59
C VAL A 50 -14.22 -3.20 -6.01
N LEU A 51 -14.26 -3.49 -7.32
CA LEU A 51 -14.23 -4.86 -7.84
C LEU A 51 -12.96 -5.61 -7.43
N ILE A 52 -11.79 -4.97 -7.59
CA ILE A 52 -10.50 -5.56 -7.21
C ILE A 52 -10.47 -5.86 -5.70
N LEU A 53 -10.87 -4.90 -4.86
CA LEU A 53 -10.89 -5.07 -3.41
C LEU A 53 -11.83 -6.20 -2.99
N ASN A 54 -13.03 -6.27 -3.55
CA ASN A 54 -13.97 -7.35 -3.27
C ASN A 54 -13.44 -8.72 -3.73
N SER A 55 -12.74 -8.76 -4.87
CA SER A 55 -12.07 -9.99 -5.33
C SER A 55 -10.98 -10.45 -4.36
N LEU A 56 -10.17 -9.53 -3.85
CA LEU A 56 -9.14 -9.85 -2.85
C LEU A 56 -9.75 -10.39 -1.54
N ILE A 57 -10.84 -9.77 -1.07
CA ILE A 57 -11.58 -10.24 0.12
C ILE A 57 -12.11 -11.65 -0.11
N ALA A 58 -12.78 -11.89 -1.24
CA ALA A 58 -13.34 -13.21 -1.56
C ALA A 58 -12.26 -14.29 -1.67
N THR A 59 -11.10 -13.97 -2.25
CA THR A 59 -9.95 -14.89 -2.31
C THR A 59 -9.41 -15.20 -0.93
N LYS A 60 -9.26 -14.19 -0.06
CA LYS A 60 -8.85 -14.40 1.34
C LYS A 60 -9.81 -15.31 2.09
N ASP A 61 -11.11 -15.08 1.94
CA ASP A 61 -12.14 -15.87 2.64
C ASP A 61 -12.17 -17.32 2.14
N LYS A 62 -11.98 -17.55 0.84
CA LYS A 62 -11.81 -18.91 0.28
C LYS A 62 -10.55 -19.60 0.81
N ALA A 63 -9.42 -18.90 0.89
CA ALA A 63 -8.18 -19.45 1.43
C ALA A 63 -8.31 -19.83 2.92
N LEU A 64 -9.04 -19.04 3.71
CA LEU A 64 -9.35 -19.37 5.11
C LEU A 64 -10.26 -20.59 5.25
N LEU A 65 -11.23 -20.76 4.34
CA LEU A 65 -12.14 -21.92 4.34
C LEU A 65 -11.47 -23.21 3.85
N SER A 66 -10.49 -23.11 2.95
CA SER A 66 -9.76 -24.26 2.40
C SER A 66 -8.68 -24.83 3.32
N ASN A 67 -8.38 -24.17 4.43
CA ASN A 67 -7.40 -24.59 5.44
C ASN A 67 -8.06 -25.34 6.63
N LYS A 68 -9.30 -25.82 6.46
CA LYS A 68 -10.05 -26.64 7.41
C LYS A 68 -10.26 -28.06 6.88
#